data_AF-A0A5C9E0A7-F1
#
_entry.id   AF-A0A5C9E0A7-F1
#
_cell.length_a   1.000
_cell.length_b   1.000
_cell.length_c   1.000
_cell.angle_alpha   90.00
_cell.angle_beta   90.00
_cell.angle_gamma   90.00
#
_symmetry.space_group_name_H-M   'P 1'
#
loop_
_entity.id
_entity.type
_entity.pdbx_description
1 polymer ?
#
loop_
_entity_poly.entity_id
_entity_poly.type
_entity_poly.pdbx_seq_one_letter_code
_entity_poly.pdbx_strand_id
1 'polypeptide(L)'
;MEFGDMQFEWIIAALGIIGTIAIIAFVVAFLIYGFCLGLALGPVNGRNRGLGSTFVTAFFISLTYLILLIPFFGALLFCIAIILQWYIIKSRHDVGWGGAIVAWIITIIIVAIVVILLVLVIFGGLGVIFNLIPVGP
;
A
#
# COMPACT_ATOMS: atom_id res chain seq x y z
N MET A 1 19.32 -16.89 34.77
CA MET A 1 18.43 -15.94 34.10
C MET A 1 17.18 -15.83 34.94
N GLU A 2 16.96 -14.66 35.54
CA GLU A 2 15.73 -14.39 36.27
C GLU A 2 14.56 -14.33 35.28
N PHE A 3 13.35 -14.62 35.75
CA PHE A 3 12.14 -14.61 34.92
C PHE A 3 11.92 -13.28 34.18
N GLY A 4 12.39 -12.16 34.76
CA GLY A 4 12.37 -10.84 34.12
C GLY A 4 13.27 -10.71 32.89
N ASP A 5 14.44 -11.37 32.88
CA ASP A 5 15.38 -11.32 31.75
C ASP A 5 14.77 -11.98 30.51
N MET A 6 14.11 -13.14 30.71
CA MET A 6 13.45 -13.87 29.62
C MET A 6 12.29 -13.05 29.04
N GLN A 7 11.46 -12.41 29.89
CA GLN A 7 10.35 -11.58 29.40
C GLN A 7 10.83 -10.39 28.56
N PHE A 8 11.94 -9.76 28.95
CA PHE A 8 12.52 -8.63 28.23
C PHE A 8 13.07 -9.04 26.86
N GLU A 9 13.78 -10.17 26.78
CA GLU A 9 14.28 -10.71 25.51
C GLU A 9 13.16 -11.05 24.53
N TRP A 10 12.07 -11.67 25.00
CA TRP A 10 10.90 -11.98 24.17
C TRP A 10 10.23 -10.71 23.63
N ILE A 11 10.14 -9.64 24.43
CA ILE A 11 9.59 -8.35 24.01
C ILE A 11 10.46 -7.72 22.90
N ILE A 12 11.78 -7.70 23.07
CA ILE A 12 12.70 -7.17 22.06
C ILE A 12 12.60 -7.98 20.76
N ALA A 13 12.57 -9.31 20.85
CA ALA A 13 12.44 -10.17 19.68
C ALA A 13 11.11 -9.92 18.95
N ALA A 14 9.99 -9.80 19.69
CA ALA A 14 8.69 -9.50 19.11
C ALA A 14 8.65 -8.13 18.40
N LEU A 15 9.20 -7.09 19.04
CA LEU A 15 9.32 -5.76 18.44
C LEU A 15 10.21 -5.78 17.19
N GLY A 16 11.29 -6.55 17.19
CA GLY A 16 12.18 -6.73 16.04
C GLY A 16 11.47 -7.38 14.85
N ILE A 17 10.67 -8.43 15.09
CA ILE A 17 9.88 -9.10 14.04
C ILE A 17 8.81 -8.16 13.48
N ILE A 18 8.03 -7.50 14.34
CA ILE A 18 6.99 -6.55 13.93
C ILE A 18 7.59 -5.40 13.12
N GLY A 19 8.70 -4.83 13.58
CA GLY A 19 9.42 -3.77 12.89
C GLY A 19 9.91 -4.20 11.50
N THR A 20 10.44 -5.42 11.38
CA THR A 20 10.90 -5.97 10.10
C THR A 20 9.74 -6.15 9.13
N ILE A 21 8.62 -6.73 9.58
CA ILE A 21 7.42 -6.90 8.76
C ILE A 21 6.87 -5.55 8.31
N ALA A 22 6.83 -4.55 9.19
CA ALA A 22 6.36 -3.21 8.88
C ALA A 22 7.23 -2.53 7.80
N ILE A 23 8.55 -2.67 7.89
CA ILE A 23 9.49 -2.11 6.88
C ILE A 23 9.28 -2.80 5.53
N ILE A 24 9.17 -4.12 5.49
CA ILE A 24 8.93 -4.86 4.24
C ILE A 24 7.59 -4.44 3.63
N ALA A 25 6.52 -4.41 4.43
CA ALA A 25 5.20 -3.98 3.99
C ALA A 25 5.23 -2.54 3.45
N PHE A 26 5.95 -1.64 4.12
CA PHE A 26 6.15 -0.26 3.68
C PHE A 26 6.84 -0.20 2.32
N VAL A 27 7.96 -0.91 2.13
CA VAL A 27 8.72 -0.91 0.87
C VAL A 27 7.89 -1.48 -0.26
N VAL A 28 7.21 -2.61 -0.04
CA VAL A 28 6.36 -3.25 -1.05
C VAL A 28 5.20 -2.34 -1.43
N ALA A 29 4.48 -1.79 -0.44
CA ALA A 29 3.37 -0.86 -0.69
C ALA A 29 3.85 0.38 -1.45
N PHE A 30 4.98 0.96 -1.05
CA PHE A 30 5.61 2.09 -1.72
C PHE A 30 5.90 1.81 -3.21
N LEU A 31 6.53 0.66 -3.51
CA LEU A 31 6.86 0.28 -4.88
C LEU A 31 5.61 0.08 -5.73
N ILE A 32 4.67 -0.74 -5.25
CA ILE A 32 3.44 -1.07 -6.00
C ILE A 32 2.63 0.22 -6.21
N TYR A 33 2.43 1.02 -5.17
CA TYR A 33 1.65 2.25 -5.26
C TYR A 33 2.28 3.26 -6.23
N GLY A 34 3.61 3.41 -6.22
CA GLY A 34 4.33 4.30 -7.15
C GLY A 34 4.08 3.97 -8.63
N PHE A 35 4.04 2.69 -8.97
CA PHE A 35 3.70 2.24 -10.32
C PHE A 35 2.20 2.39 -10.62
N CYS A 36 1.33 1.91 -9.73
CA CYS A 36 -0.11 1.90 -9.95
C CYS A 36 -0.71 3.31 -10.04
N LEU A 37 -0.20 4.27 -9.25
CA LEU A 37 -0.69 5.65 -9.27
C LEU A 37 -0.49 6.32 -10.64
N GLY A 38 0.62 6.05 -11.33
CA GLY A 38 0.85 6.60 -12.67
C GLY A 38 -0.19 6.17 -13.69
N LEU A 39 -0.64 4.92 -13.60
CA LEU A 39 -1.74 4.37 -14.40
C LEU A 39 -3.08 5.01 -13.98
N ALA A 40 -3.34 5.08 -12.68
CA ALA A 40 -4.58 5.60 -12.12
C ALA A 40 -4.82 7.10 -12.37
N LEU A 41 -3.77 7.87 -12.61
CA LEU A 41 -3.88 9.30 -12.94
C LEU A 41 -4.38 9.57 -14.38
N GLY A 42 -4.47 8.54 -15.23
CA GLY A 42 -4.89 8.71 -16.62
C GLY A 42 -6.34 9.09 -16.83
N PRO A 43 -7.28 8.34 -16.22
CA PRO A 43 -8.70 8.67 -16.29
C PRO A 43 -9.07 10.06 -15.78
N VAL A 44 -8.22 10.67 -14.94
CA VAL A 44 -8.46 11.99 -14.34
C VAL A 44 -7.61 13.10 -14.98
N ASN A 45 -6.94 12.83 -16.10
CA ASN A 45 -6.06 13.76 -16.80
C ASN A 45 -5.00 14.43 -15.89
N GLY A 46 -4.45 13.68 -14.94
CA GLY A 46 -3.44 14.21 -14.03
C GLY A 46 -2.16 14.62 -14.75
N ARG A 47 -1.53 15.71 -14.30
CA ARG A 47 -0.20 16.12 -14.72
C ARG A 47 0.87 15.34 -13.96
N ASN A 48 2.12 15.47 -14.40
CA ASN A 48 3.28 14.88 -13.74
C ASN A 48 3.12 13.36 -13.49
N ARG A 49 2.70 12.61 -14.52
CA ARG A 49 2.46 11.16 -14.46
C ARG A 49 3.71 10.31 -14.65
N GLY A 50 4.87 10.95 -14.82
CA GLY A 50 6.15 10.24 -14.92
C GLY A 50 6.48 9.51 -13.62
N LEU A 51 7.15 8.36 -13.74
CA LEU A 51 7.49 7.50 -12.61
C LEU A 51 8.13 8.26 -11.45
N GLY A 52 9.13 9.11 -11.69
CA GLY A 52 9.76 9.88 -10.60
C GLY A 52 8.77 10.73 -9.79
N SER A 53 7.77 11.34 -10.44
CA SER A 53 6.75 12.12 -9.76
C SER A 53 5.78 11.25 -8.97
N THR A 54 5.33 10.13 -9.54
CA THR A 54 4.39 9.21 -8.91
C THR A 54 5.02 8.47 -7.73
N PHE A 55 6.31 8.16 -7.79
CA PHE A 55 7.08 7.60 -6.68
C PHE A 55 7.24 8.59 -5.53
N VAL A 56 7.48 9.88 -5.79
CA VAL A 56 7.49 10.90 -4.73
C VAL A 56 6.11 11.00 -4.07
N THR A 57 5.03 10.97 -4.85
CA THR A 57 3.67 10.95 -4.30
C THR A 57 3.42 9.69 -3.48
N ALA A 58 3.83 8.51 -3.98
CA ALA A 58 3.73 7.25 -3.26
C ALA A 58 4.55 7.26 -1.96
N PHE A 59 5.73 7.89 -1.93
CA PHE A 59 6.53 8.06 -0.71
C PHE A 59 5.73 8.80 0.36
N PHE A 60 5.16 9.97 0.02
CA PHE A 60 4.35 10.74 0.98
C PHE A 60 3.11 9.98 1.44
N ILE A 61 2.44 9.27 0.53
CA ILE A 61 1.29 8.43 0.86
C ILE A 61 1.71 7.26 1.79
N SER A 62 2.84 6.61 1.52
CA SER A 62 3.44 5.59 2.38
C SER A 62 3.73 6.11 3.79
N LEU A 63 4.18 7.36 3.94
CA LEU A 63 4.32 7.98 5.25
C LEU A 63 2.98 8.15 5.98
N THR A 64 1.89 8.44 5.25
CA THR A 64 0.56 8.50 5.88
C THR A 64 0.08 7.15 6.40
N TYR A 65 0.51 6.03 5.79
CA TYR A 65 0.18 4.69 6.29
C TYR A 65 0.90 4.35 7.60
N LEU A 66 2.08 4.94 7.89
CA LEU A 66 2.74 4.77 9.19
C LEU A 66 1.88 5.30 10.35
N ILE A 67 1.08 6.33 10.12
CA ILE A 67 0.13 6.88 11.12
C ILE A 67 -0.92 5.81 11.49
N LEU A 68 -1.28 4.94 10.54
CA LEU A 68 -2.27 3.89 10.73
C LEU A 68 -1.71 2.64 11.45
N LEU A 69 -0.37 2.54 11.59
CA LEU A 69 0.27 1.45 12.34
C LEU A 69 0.25 1.66 13.85
N ILE A 70 -0.17 2.84 14.33
CA ILE A 70 -0.28 3.12 15.75
C ILE A 70 -1.70 2.73 16.21
N PRO A 71 -1.87 1.61 16.95
CA PRO A 71 -3.19 1.04 17.27
C PRO A 71 -4.08 1.94 18.14
N PHE A 72 -3.51 3.00 18.73
CA PHE A 72 -4.23 3.99 19.55
C PHE A 72 -4.90 5.11 18.76
N PHE A 73 -4.56 5.26 17.48
CA PHE A 73 -5.04 6.35 16.65
C PHE A 73 -6.39 5.93 16.00
N GLY A 74 -7.49 6.34 16.63
CA GLY A 74 -8.86 5.95 16.24
C GLY A 74 -9.33 6.48 14.86
N ALA A 75 -10.61 6.24 14.56
CA ALA A 75 -11.23 6.53 13.24
C ALA A 75 -11.01 7.96 12.72
N LEU A 76 -10.83 8.95 13.60
CA LEU A 76 -10.56 10.33 13.20
C LEU A 76 -9.22 10.49 12.46
N LEU A 77 -8.16 9.86 12.95
CA LEU A 77 -6.84 9.94 12.32
C LEU A 77 -6.76 9.13 11.03
N PHE A 78 -7.57 8.07 10.94
CA PHE A 78 -7.78 7.36 9.68
C PHE A 78 -8.39 8.27 8.60
N CYS A 79 -9.44 9.02 8.93
CA CYS A 79 -10.03 9.98 8.00
C CYS A 79 -9.05 11.09 7.60
N ILE A 80 -8.28 11.62 8.56
CA ILE A 80 -7.26 12.64 8.29
C ILE A 80 -6.18 12.09 7.33
N ALA A 81 -5.71 10.86 7.54
CA ALA A 81 -4.74 10.22 6.67
C ALA A 81 -5.28 10.09 5.23
N ILE A 82 -6.54 9.68 5.06
CA ILE A 82 -7.16 9.58 3.73
C ILE A 82 -7.26 10.95 3.05
N ILE A 83 -7.74 11.97 3.77
CA ILE A 83 -7.85 13.33 3.23
C ILE A 83 -6.46 13.86 2.83
N LEU A 84 -5.43 13.55 3.62
CA LEU A 84 -4.06 13.92 3.32
C LEU A 84 -3.56 13.23 2.04
N GLN A 85 -3.86 11.96 1.83
CA GLN A 85 -3.52 11.26 0.58
C GLN A 85 -4.18 11.93 -0.63
N TRP A 86 -5.46 12.29 -0.54
CA TRP A 86 -6.14 13.02 -1.61
C TRP A 86 -5.52 14.39 -1.85
N TYR A 87 -5.15 15.11 -0.79
CA TYR A 87 -4.48 16.40 -0.89
C TYR A 87 -3.12 16.29 -1.58
N ILE A 88 -2.32 15.27 -1.26
CA ILE A 88 -1.02 15.02 -1.91
C ILE A 88 -1.24 14.74 -3.41
N ILE A 89 -2.19 13.87 -3.76
CA ILE A 89 -2.49 13.57 -5.18
C ILE A 89 -2.91 14.83 -5.92
N LYS A 90 -3.87 15.58 -5.35
CA LYS A 90 -4.36 16.86 -5.87
C LYS A 90 -3.22 17.84 -6.13
N SER A 91 -2.39 18.09 -5.14
CA SER A 91 -1.33 19.11 -5.20
C SER A 91 -0.19 18.72 -6.14
N ARG A 92 0.18 17.45 -6.20
CA ARG A 92 1.31 16.96 -7.01
C ARG A 92 0.96 16.76 -8.49
N HIS A 93 -0.28 16.40 -8.76
CA HIS A 93 -0.73 16.02 -10.11
C HIS A 93 -1.69 17.02 -10.73
N ASP A 94 -1.89 18.18 -10.10
CA ASP A 94 -2.71 19.29 -10.64
C ASP A 94 -4.13 18.82 -11.02
N VAL A 95 -4.74 18.01 -10.15
CA VAL A 95 -6.10 17.49 -10.33
C VAL A 95 -7.06 18.11 -9.32
N GLY A 96 -8.34 18.25 -9.68
CA GLY A 96 -9.37 18.65 -8.73
C GLY A 96 -9.57 17.60 -7.61
N TRP A 97 -10.30 17.95 -6.54
CA TRP A 97 -10.60 17.03 -5.44
C TRP A 97 -11.29 15.74 -5.92
N GLY A 98 -12.27 15.86 -6.81
CA GLY A 98 -12.92 14.70 -7.42
C GLY A 98 -11.94 13.82 -8.21
N GLY A 99 -11.01 14.43 -8.95
CA GLY A 99 -9.96 13.71 -9.67
C GLY A 99 -8.98 13.00 -8.73
N ALA A 100 -8.62 13.62 -7.61
CA ALA A 100 -7.77 12.99 -6.60
C ALA A 100 -8.43 11.79 -5.95
N ILE A 101 -9.73 11.89 -5.61
CA ILE A 101 -10.51 10.78 -5.05
C ILE A 101 -10.61 9.64 -6.06
N VAL A 102 -10.95 9.94 -7.32
CA VAL A 102 -11.06 8.92 -8.38
C VAL A 102 -9.71 8.24 -8.63
N ALA A 103 -8.61 8.98 -8.74
CA ALA A 103 -7.27 8.41 -8.90
C ALA A 103 -6.88 7.54 -7.70
N TRP A 104 -7.21 7.96 -6.48
CA TRP A 104 -6.96 7.18 -5.27
C TRP A 104 -7.74 5.85 -5.26
N ILE A 105 -9.04 5.90 -5.59
CA ILE A 105 -9.90 4.70 -5.69
C ILE A 105 -9.35 3.75 -6.77
N ILE A 106 -9.04 4.26 -7.96
CA ILE A 106 -8.49 3.45 -9.06
C ILE A 106 -7.15 2.84 -8.63
N THR A 107 -6.30 3.60 -7.95
CA THR A 107 -5.02 3.08 -7.45
C THR A 107 -5.23 1.92 -6.50
N ILE A 108 -6.16 2.03 -5.54
CA ILE A 108 -6.48 0.94 -4.60
C ILE A 108 -6.98 -0.30 -5.33
N ILE A 109 -7.87 -0.13 -6.32
CA ILE A 109 -8.38 -1.25 -7.11
C ILE A 109 -7.23 -1.96 -7.84
N ILE A 110 -6.36 -1.21 -8.52
CA ILE A 110 -5.21 -1.78 -9.25
C ILE A 110 -4.26 -2.47 -8.28
N VAL A 111 -3.93 -1.84 -7.15
CA VAL A 111 -3.06 -2.42 -6.11
C VAL A 111 -3.66 -3.73 -5.59
N ALA A 112 -4.96 -3.77 -5.29
CA ALA A 112 -5.64 -4.97 -4.82
C ALA A 112 -5.55 -6.10 -5.86
N ILE A 113 -5.78 -5.80 -7.14
CA ILE A 113 -5.62 -6.77 -8.23
C ILE A 113 -4.17 -7.28 -8.29
N VAL A 114 -3.18 -6.39 -8.26
CA VAL A 114 -1.75 -6.76 -8.30
C VAL A 114 -1.38 -7.65 -7.11
N VAL A 115 -1.82 -7.33 -5.90
CA VAL A 115 -1.56 -8.12 -4.70
C VAL A 115 -2.22 -9.49 -4.79
N ILE A 116 -3.48 -9.57 -5.24
CA ILE A 116 -4.17 -10.86 -5.44
C ILE A 116 -3.40 -11.72 -6.45
N LEU A 117 -2.99 -11.15 -7.58
CA LEU A 117 -2.22 -11.87 -8.60
C LEU A 117 -0.86 -12.33 -8.05
N LEU A 118 -0.15 -11.50 -7.29
CA LEU A 118 1.11 -11.88 -6.65
C LEU A 118 0.93 -13.05 -5.68
N VAL A 119 -0.12 -13.02 -4.85
CA VAL A 119 -0.42 -14.12 -3.92
C VAL A 119 -0.72 -15.41 -4.69
N LEU A 120 -1.54 -15.33 -5.75
CA LEU A 120 -1.84 -16.49 -6.59
C LEU A 120 -0.59 -17.06 -7.28
N VAL A 121 0.34 -16.22 -7.72
CA VAL A 121 1.60 -16.65 -8.34
C VAL A 121 2.53 -17.29 -7.31
N ILE A 122 2.78 -16.62 -6.19
CA ILE A 122 3.80 -17.02 -5.20
C ILE A 122 3.38 -18.27 -4.43
N PHE A 123 2.10 -18.39 -4.08
CA PHE A 123 1.59 -19.50 -3.27
C PHE A 123 0.92 -20.60 -4.11
N GLY A 124 1.14 -20.62 -5.43
CA GLY A 124 0.61 -21.65 -6.33
C GLY A 124 -0.90 -21.61 -6.55
N GLY A 125 -1.59 -20.56 -6.11
CA GLY A 125 -3.03 -20.35 -6.34
C GLY A 125 -3.42 -20.27 -7.82
N LEU A 126 -2.50 -19.90 -8.71
CA LEU A 126 -2.71 -19.99 -10.15
C LEU A 126 -2.95 -21.45 -10.60
N GLY A 127 -2.29 -22.42 -9.99
CA GLY A 127 -2.51 -23.84 -10.28
C GLY A 127 -3.93 -24.30 -9.94
N VAL A 128 -4.54 -23.74 -8.89
CA VAL A 128 -5.95 -24.00 -8.55
C VAL A 128 -6.87 -23.44 -9.63
N ILE A 129 -6.62 -22.22 -10.13
CA ILE A 129 -7.42 -21.62 -11.22
C ILE A 129 -7.26 -22.40 -12.52
N PHE A 130 -6.04 -22.79 -12.89
CA PHE A 130 -5.80 -23.57 -14.11
C PHE A 130 -6.35 -25.00 -14.03
N ASN A 131 -6.51 -25.57 -12.84
CA ASN A 131 -7.20 -26.86 -12.65
C ASN A 131 -8.73 -26.74 -12.72
N LEU A 132 -9.30 -25.54 -12.54
CA LEU A 132 -10.75 -25.28 -12.71
C LEU A 132 -11.13 -25.00 -14.15
N ILE A 133 -10.16 -24.64 -14.99
CA ILE A 133 -10.35 -24.51 -16.43
C ILE A 133 -9.98 -25.88 -17.04
N PRO A 134 -10.93 -26.66 -17.56
CA PRO A 134 -10.58 -27.85 -18.31
C PRO A 134 -9.84 -27.41 -19.58
N VAL A 135 -8.52 -27.33 -19.49
CA VAL A 135 -7.65 -27.37 -20.65
C VAL A 135 -7.83 -28.77 -21.22
N GLY A 136 -8.61 -28.86 -22.29
CA GLY A 136 -8.80 -30.10 -23.05
C GLY A 136 -7.45 -30.70 -23.48
N PRO A 137 -7.44 -31.98 -23.87
CA PRO A 137 -6.20 -32.70 -24.20
C PRO A 137 -5.34 -31.97 -25.24
#